data_AF-E4Z0C0-F1
#
_entry.id   AF-E4Z0C0-F1
#
_cell.length_a   1.000
_cell.length_b   1.000
_cell.length_c   1.000
_cell.angle_alpha   90.00
_cell.angle_beta   90.00
_cell.angle_gamma   90.00
#
_symmetry.space_group_name_H-M   'P 1'
#
loop_
_entity.id
_entity.type
_entity.pdbx_description
1 polymer ?
#
loop_
_entity_poly.entity_id
_entity_poly.type
_entity_poly.pdbx_seq_one_letter_code
_entity_poly.pdbx_strand_id
1 'polypeptide(L)'
;IIVATHGWHDSGTTGWLRDTVTKATELEFKMYHFVIEHETIINFFDYHVIILDWEGEASSINYVESAQNARVIAAAGAILLSDAVQNGIKPENIHITGHSLGGQLMGFLAQRFQAVTGGKRIGRFTPLDAAGPIFDECPAEARVDETDANYVDFIHTDSGRLPALSMAANVGDADFYVNDGRHQPGCPTPSLDTNCEHQRAVQIWVSSFDISCYACPCESYQDLENGLCSNNCRLNAIGFYSQKPAQKTTYYLETTDKKPFCVQ
;
A
#
# COMPACT_ATOMS: atom_id res chain seq x y z
N ILE A 1 9.20 8.71 -8.06
CA ILE A 1 9.95 7.77 -7.19
C ILE A 1 8.94 6.91 -6.44
N ILE A 2 9.13 5.60 -6.44
CA ILE A 2 8.38 4.67 -5.59
C ILE A 2 9.33 4.14 -4.52
N VAL A 3 9.04 4.34 -3.24
CA VAL A 3 9.79 3.74 -2.14
C VAL A 3 8.97 2.59 -1.57
N ALA A 4 9.51 1.37 -1.60
CA ALA A 4 8.83 0.19 -1.11
C ALA A 4 9.61 -0.46 0.05
N THR A 5 8.90 -1.01 1.03
CA THR A 5 9.52 -1.73 2.15
C THR A 5 8.71 -2.94 2.61
N HIS A 6 9.43 -3.91 3.17
CA HIS A 6 8.88 -5.12 3.77
C HIS A 6 8.48 -4.91 5.23
N GLY A 7 7.89 -5.95 5.83
CA GLY A 7 7.42 -5.97 7.22
C GLY A 7 8.31 -6.76 8.19
N TRP A 8 7.68 -7.16 9.31
CA TRP A 8 8.29 -7.96 10.37
C TRP A 8 8.68 -9.36 9.87
N HIS A 9 9.86 -9.86 10.24
CA HIS A 9 10.43 -11.13 9.75
C HIS A 9 10.44 -11.27 8.22
N ASP A 10 10.73 -10.16 7.52
CA ASP A 10 10.84 -10.12 6.07
C ASP A 10 12.11 -9.35 5.64
N SER A 11 12.42 -9.31 4.34
CA SER A 11 13.62 -8.65 3.79
C SER A 11 13.35 -7.87 2.50
N GLY A 12 14.25 -6.94 2.18
CA GLY A 12 14.26 -6.21 0.90
C GLY A 12 14.44 -7.09 -0.34
N THR A 13 14.73 -8.38 -0.16
CA THR A 13 14.97 -9.33 -1.25
C THR A 13 13.77 -10.18 -1.63
N THR A 14 12.61 -9.95 -1.00
CA THR A 14 11.39 -10.69 -1.32
C THR A 14 10.92 -10.54 -2.75
N GLY A 15 10.22 -11.58 -3.22
CA GLY A 15 9.71 -11.65 -4.59
C GLY A 15 8.84 -10.45 -4.94
N TRP A 16 7.94 -10.02 -4.05
CA TRP A 16 7.01 -8.93 -4.37
C TRP A 16 7.71 -7.57 -4.54
N LEU A 17 8.78 -7.30 -3.78
CA LEU A 17 9.59 -6.08 -3.95
C LEU A 17 10.34 -6.11 -5.28
N ARG A 18 10.93 -7.25 -5.64
CA ARG A 18 11.58 -7.45 -6.96
C ARG A 18 10.60 -7.34 -8.11
N ASP A 19 9.41 -7.92 -7.95
CA ASP A 19 8.33 -7.84 -8.93
C ASP A 19 7.84 -6.39 -9.06
N THR A 20 7.73 -5.64 -7.95
CA THR A 20 7.38 -4.21 -7.97
C THR A 20 8.40 -3.41 -8.79
N VAL A 21 9.70 -3.63 -8.56
CA VAL A 21 10.77 -2.99 -9.37
C VAL A 21 10.62 -3.34 -10.85
N THR A 22 10.45 -4.63 -11.15
CA THR A 22 10.31 -5.12 -12.53
C THR A 22 9.10 -4.48 -13.21
N LYS A 23 7.93 -4.53 -12.55
CA LYS A 23 6.66 -4.03 -13.10
C LYS A 23 6.66 -2.52 -13.30
N ALA A 24 7.17 -1.75 -12.33
CA ALA A 24 7.29 -0.30 -12.47
C ALA A 24 8.23 0.09 -13.63
N THR A 25 9.34 -0.65 -13.80
CA THR A 25 10.28 -0.41 -14.90
C THR A 25 9.68 -0.82 -16.26
N GLU A 26 8.90 -1.91 -16.31
CA GLU A 26 8.18 -2.31 -17.53
C GLU A 26 7.17 -1.26 -18.01
N LEU A 27 6.52 -0.53 -17.10
CA LEU A 27 5.60 0.55 -17.46
C LEU A 27 6.30 1.67 -18.23
N GLU A 28 7.53 2.00 -17.84
CA GLU A 28 8.37 2.95 -18.56
C GLU A 28 8.55 2.49 -20.01
N PHE A 29 9.01 1.24 -20.22
CA PHE A 29 9.24 0.68 -21.56
C PHE A 29 7.98 0.60 -22.44
N LYS A 30 6.84 0.17 -21.89
CA LYS A 30 5.57 0.08 -22.64
C LYS A 30 5.15 1.45 -23.16
N MET A 31 5.35 2.49 -22.37
CA MET A 31 5.02 3.86 -22.79
C MET A 31 5.98 4.35 -23.88
N TYR A 32 7.29 4.08 -23.75
CA TYR A 32 8.26 4.38 -24.81
C TYR A 32 7.89 3.74 -26.16
N HIS A 33 7.43 2.48 -26.15
CA HIS A 33 7.06 1.78 -27.39
C HIS A 33 5.82 2.40 -28.06
N PHE A 34 4.78 2.73 -27.27
CA PHE A 34 3.56 3.37 -27.79
C PHE A 34 3.85 4.74 -28.44
N VAL A 35 4.81 5.50 -27.91
CA VAL A 35 5.20 6.82 -28.47
C VAL A 35 5.78 6.69 -29.88
N ILE A 36 6.66 5.71 -30.08
CA ILE A 36 7.38 5.51 -31.36
C ILE A 36 6.40 5.16 -32.48
N GLU A 37 5.32 4.44 -32.17
CA GLU A 37 4.33 4.02 -33.17
C GLU A 37 3.32 5.12 -33.54
N HIS A 38 3.16 6.18 -32.74
CA HIS A 38 2.00 7.10 -32.86
C HIS A 38 2.31 8.61 -32.90
N GLU A 39 3.57 9.06 -32.97
CA GLU A 39 3.98 10.50 -33.06
C GLU A 39 3.27 11.44 -32.07
N THR A 40 2.84 10.93 -30.92
CA THR A 40 2.15 11.72 -29.88
C THR A 40 3.14 12.28 -28.86
N ILE A 41 2.95 13.55 -28.48
CA ILE A 41 3.62 14.12 -27.30
C ILE A 41 2.97 13.52 -26.06
N ILE A 42 3.67 12.60 -25.41
CA ILE A 42 3.26 12.00 -24.14
C ILE A 42 4.33 12.33 -23.10
N ASN A 43 3.91 12.61 -21.87
CA ASN A 43 4.83 12.80 -20.75
C ASN A 43 5.50 11.46 -20.45
N PHE A 44 6.82 11.38 -20.64
CA PHE A 44 7.61 10.25 -20.15
C PHE A 44 7.60 10.29 -18.61
N PHE A 45 7.24 9.16 -18.01
CA PHE A 45 7.31 8.93 -16.57
C PHE A 45 8.41 7.92 -16.33
N ASP A 46 9.57 8.41 -15.91
CA ASP A 46 10.67 7.56 -15.47
C ASP A 46 10.39 7.14 -14.01
N TYR A 47 10.21 5.84 -13.78
CA TYR A 47 9.90 5.31 -12.45
C TYR A 47 11.17 4.83 -11.76
N HIS A 48 11.69 5.64 -10.83
CA HIS A 48 12.74 5.18 -9.92
C HIS A 48 12.12 4.45 -8.73
N VAL A 49 12.42 3.15 -8.59
CA VAL A 49 12.01 2.35 -7.43
C VAL A 49 13.19 2.21 -6.46
N ILE A 50 12.95 2.53 -5.19
CA ILE A 50 13.90 2.41 -4.08
C ILE A 50 13.35 1.38 -3.11
N ILE A 51 14.13 0.34 -2.82
CA ILE A 51 13.80 -0.62 -1.77
C ILE A 51 14.45 -0.15 -0.47
N LEU A 52 13.64 0.10 0.55
CA LEU A 52 14.10 0.33 1.91
C LEU A 52 14.14 -1.02 2.61
N ASP A 53 15.33 -1.60 2.68
CA ASP A 53 15.61 -2.85 3.36
C ASP A 53 16.05 -2.59 4.81
N TRP A 54 15.35 -3.22 5.75
CA TRP A 54 15.57 -3.09 7.20
C TRP A 54 15.44 -4.45 7.89
N GLU A 55 15.79 -5.53 7.18
CA GLU A 55 15.70 -6.94 7.63
C GLU A 55 16.31 -7.14 9.03
N GLY A 56 17.48 -6.54 9.29
CA GLY A 56 18.19 -6.69 10.56
C GLY A 56 17.34 -6.24 11.76
N GLU A 57 16.73 -5.07 11.64
CA GLU A 57 15.87 -4.47 12.67
C GLU A 57 14.45 -5.06 12.69
N ALA A 58 13.98 -5.59 11.56
CA ALA A 58 12.67 -6.21 11.39
C ALA A 58 12.62 -7.66 11.89
N SER A 59 13.76 -8.29 12.20
CA SER A 59 13.84 -9.72 12.51
C SER A 59 13.84 -10.06 14.01
N SER A 60 13.59 -9.09 14.90
CA SER A 60 13.51 -9.39 16.34
C SER A 60 12.28 -10.23 16.64
N ILE A 61 12.44 -11.28 17.45
CA ILE A 61 11.30 -12.05 17.98
C ILE A 61 10.38 -11.19 18.86
N ASN A 62 10.89 -10.08 19.40
CA ASN A 62 10.10 -9.11 20.13
C ASN A 62 9.47 -8.11 19.16
N TYR A 63 8.20 -8.33 18.83
CA TYR A 63 7.45 -7.45 17.92
C TYR A 63 7.47 -5.97 18.33
N VAL A 64 7.43 -5.67 19.64
CA VAL A 64 7.49 -4.28 20.14
C VAL A 64 8.83 -3.63 19.82
N GLU A 65 9.92 -4.39 19.88
CA GLU A 65 11.26 -3.92 19.52
C GLU A 65 11.31 -3.58 18.03
N SER A 66 10.87 -4.48 17.14
CA SER A 66 10.83 -4.19 15.70
C SER A 66 9.92 -3.00 15.37
N ALA A 67 8.81 -2.82 16.09
CA ALA A 67 7.94 -1.66 15.92
C ALA A 67 8.60 -0.34 16.39
N GLN A 68 9.42 -0.38 17.43
CA GLN A 68 10.23 0.78 17.85
C GLN A 68 11.34 1.07 16.83
N ASN A 69 12.01 0.04 16.32
CA ASN A 69 13.04 0.19 15.30
C ASN A 69 12.48 0.81 14.02
N ALA A 70 11.27 0.44 13.61
CA ALA A 70 10.59 1.04 12.46
C ALA A 70 10.55 2.58 12.54
N ARG A 71 10.35 3.16 13.73
CA ARG A 71 10.38 4.62 13.93
C ARG A 71 11.77 5.23 13.70
N VAL A 72 12.83 4.52 14.09
CA VAL A 72 14.22 4.96 13.89
C VAL A 72 14.57 4.93 12.40
N ILE A 73 14.25 3.83 11.73
CA ILE A 73 14.47 3.64 10.30
C ILE A 73 13.67 4.67 9.49
N ALA A 74 12.41 4.89 9.85
CA ALA A 74 11.56 5.94 9.27
C ALA A 74 12.21 7.33 9.34
N ALA A 75 12.87 7.66 10.45
CA ALA A 75 13.55 8.95 10.59
C ALA A 75 14.74 9.10 9.65
N ALA A 76 15.50 8.03 9.41
CA ALA A 76 16.57 8.03 8.41
C ALA A 76 16.01 8.17 6.98
N GLY A 77 14.95 7.42 6.65
CA GLY A 77 14.29 7.52 5.35
C GLY A 77 13.70 8.91 5.07
N ALA A 78 13.15 9.57 6.08
CA ALA A 78 12.63 10.93 5.96
C ALA A 78 13.73 11.96 5.62
N ILE A 79 14.93 11.80 6.18
CA ILE A 79 16.08 12.65 5.86
C ILE A 79 16.49 12.45 4.41
N LEU A 80 16.55 11.20 3.94
CA LEU A 80 16.87 10.88 2.53
C LEU A 80 15.85 11.49 1.56
N LEU A 81 14.55 11.36 1.85
CA LEU A 81 13.53 11.97 1.00
C LEU A 81 13.56 13.50 1.07
N SER A 82 13.86 14.08 2.23
CA SER A 82 14.06 15.52 2.36
C SER A 82 15.22 16.00 1.48
N ASP A 83 16.34 15.27 1.45
CA ASP A 83 17.48 15.58 0.59
C ASP A 83 17.12 15.46 -0.89
N ALA A 84 16.40 14.40 -1.30
CA ALA A 84 15.90 14.25 -2.67
C ALA A 84 15.03 15.47 -3.09
N VAL A 85 14.18 15.95 -2.18
CA VAL A 85 13.33 17.12 -2.44
C VAL A 85 14.13 18.42 -2.51
N GLN A 86 15.18 18.57 -1.70
CA GLN A 86 16.11 19.70 -1.79
C GLN A 86 16.88 19.69 -3.12
N ASN A 87 17.12 18.51 -3.69
CA ASN A 87 17.77 18.32 -4.99
C ASN A 87 16.79 18.32 -6.18
N GLY A 88 15.57 18.83 -5.99
CA GLY A 88 14.64 19.13 -7.09
C GLY A 88 13.56 18.08 -7.34
N ILE A 89 13.53 16.97 -6.58
CA ILE A 89 12.38 16.07 -6.61
C ILE A 89 11.17 16.76 -6.00
N LYS A 90 10.08 16.81 -6.76
CA LYS A 90 8.80 17.29 -6.26
C LYS A 90 8.21 16.28 -5.25
N PRO A 91 7.82 16.69 -4.03
CA PRO A 91 7.20 15.77 -3.05
C PRO A 91 5.98 15.02 -3.61
N GLU A 92 5.20 15.67 -4.47
CA GLU A 92 4.05 15.09 -5.16
C GLU A 92 4.41 13.92 -6.11
N ASN A 93 5.68 13.82 -6.53
CA ASN A 93 6.19 12.73 -7.38
C ASN A 93 6.74 11.56 -6.57
N ILE A 94 6.58 11.57 -5.25
CA ILE A 94 6.98 10.48 -4.36
C ILE A 94 5.75 9.66 -4.02
N HIS A 95 5.86 8.34 -4.23
CA HIS A 95 4.90 7.33 -3.80
C HIS A 95 5.62 6.40 -2.83
N ILE A 96 5.12 6.25 -1.61
CA ILE A 96 5.63 5.26 -0.65
C ILE A 96 4.66 4.09 -0.51
N THR A 97 5.17 2.90 -0.27
CA THR A 97 4.37 1.70 -0.03
C THR A 97 5.10 0.78 0.94
N GLY A 98 4.36 0.08 1.80
CA GLY A 98 4.94 -0.75 2.83
C GLY A 98 3.98 -1.84 3.26
N HIS A 99 4.47 -3.06 3.39
CA HIS A 99 3.69 -4.20 3.85
C HIS A 99 3.77 -4.38 5.35
N SER A 100 2.65 -4.73 6.00
CA SER A 100 2.64 -5.11 7.42
C SER A 100 3.21 -3.99 8.31
N LEU A 101 4.21 -4.30 9.14
CA LEU A 101 4.94 -3.32 9.95
C LEU A 101 5.69 -2.27 9.11
N GLY A 102 6.04 -2.60 7.86
CA GLY A 102 6.56 -1.68 6.87
C GLY A 102 5.55 -0.62 6.45
N GLY A 103 4.25 -0.92 6.50
CA GLY A 103 3.20 0.09 6.35
C GLY A 103 3.27 1.13 7.46
N GLN A 104 3.39 0.69 8.71
CA GLN A 104 3.57 1.61 9.86
C GLN A 104 4.87 2.41 9.74
N LEU A 105 5.97 1.77 9.31
CA LEU A 105 7.24 2.44 9.04
C LEU A 105 7.07 3.58 8.04
N MET A 106 6.40 3.33 6.92
CA MET A 106 6.16 4.34 5.88
C MET A 106 5.28 5.50 6.37
N GLY A 107 4.30 5.22 7.23
CA GLY A 107 3.53 6.27 7.92
C GLY A 107 4.43 7.16 8.78
N PHE A 108 5.25 6.57 9.65
CA PHE A 108 6.22 7.33 10.46
C PHE A 108 7.23 8.10 9.61
N LEU A 109 7.64 7.53 8.48
CA LEU A 109 8.57 8.18 7.55
C LEU A 109 7.92 9.44 6.98
N ALA A 110 6.65 9.35 6.55
CA ALA A 110 5.92 10.46 6.00
C ALA A 110 5.65 11.56 7.04
N GLN A 111 5.29 11.19 8.28
CA GLN A 111 5.13 12.12 9.40
C GLN A 111 6.43 12.86 9.71
N ARG A 112 7.54 12.12 9.75
CA ARG A 112 8.86 12.72 9.99
C ARG A 112 9.31 13.59 8.83
N PHE A 113 9.02 13.19 7.59
CA PHE A 113 9.26 13.99 6.39
C PHE A 113 8.51 15.33 6.46
N GLN A 114 7.22 15.32 6.83
CA GLN A 114 6.45 16.56 7.05
C GLN A 114 7.13 17.45 8.10
N ALA A 115 7.57 16.88 9.23
CA ALA A 115 8.22 17.63 10.29
C ALA A 115 9.55 18.30 9.84
N VAL A 116 10.39 17.62 9.07
CA VAL A 116 11.70 18.15 8.65
C VAL A 116 11.65 19.04 7.40
N THR A 117 10.54 19.03 6.67
CA THR A 117 10.37 19.82 5.44
C THR A 117 9.43 21.02 5.59
N GLY A 118 8.99 21.33 6.82
CA GLY A 118 8.09 22.45 7.08
C GLY A 118 6.64 22.19 6.65
N GLY A 119 6.19 20.94 6.75
CA GLY A 119 4.81 20.53 6.47
C GLY A 119 4.56 20.06 5.03
N LYS A 120 5.59 19.83 4.21
CA LYS A 120 5.39 19.26 2.87
C LYS A 120 4.92 17.81 2.99
N ARG A 121 3.96 17.44 2.15
CA ARG A 121 3.43 16.07 2.08
C ARG A 121 3.94 15.35 0.84
N ILE A 122 4.16 14.05 1.00
CA ILE A 122 4.45 13.12 -0.08
C ILE A 122 3.19 12.97 -0.96
N GLY A 123 3.38 12.70 -2.25
CA GLY A 123 2.30 12.59 -3.23
C GLY A 123 1.31 11.48 -2.91
N ARG A 124 1.80 10.26 -2.67
CA ARG A 124 0.94 9.11 -2.42
C ARG A 124 1.54 8.12 -1.43
N PHE A 125 0.69 7.47 -0.66
CA PHE A 125 1.05 6.36 0.20
C PHE A 125 0.04 5.23 0.03
N THR A 126 0.52 4.03 -0.31
CA THR A 126 -0.30 2.80 -0.33
C THR A 126 0.17 1.84 0.76
N PRO A 127 -0.45 1.84 1.97
CA PRO A 127 -0.20 0.83 2.98
C PRO A 127 -0.77 -0.52 2.55
N LEU A 128 0.07 -1.55 2.55
CA LEU A 128 -0.30 -2.91 2.17
C LEU A 128 -0.53 -3.71 3.44
N ASP A 129 -1.79 -3.84 3.84
CA ASP A 129 -2.23 -4.57 5.03
C ASP A 129 -1.44 -4.14 6.27
N ALA A 130 -1.41 -2.84 6.54
CA ALA A 130 -0.59 -2.25 7.59
C ALA A 130 -0.89 -2.89 8.95
N ALA A 131 0.15 -3.23 9.72
CA ALA A 131 0.01 -4.03 10.93
C ALA A 131 -0.89 -3.35 11.98
N GLY A 132 -1.87 -4.10 12.50
CA GLY A 132 -2.82 -3.67 13.54
C GLY A 132 -2.32 -3.82 14.99
N PRO A 133 -1.65 -4.94 15.38
CA PRO A 133 -1.17 -5.13 16.74
C PRO A 133 -0.33 -3.96 17.20
N ILE A 134 -0.63 -3.44 18.40
CA ILE A 134 -0.10 -2.22 19.05
C ILE A 134 -0.46 -0.88 18.40
N PHE A 135 -1.05 -0.86 17.21
CA PHE A 135 -1.35 0.36 16.45
C PHE A 135 -2.85 0.70 16.37
N ASP A 136 -3.75 -0.28 16.37
CA ASP A 136 -5.21 -0.06 16.17
C ASP A 136 -5.83 0.98 17.12
N GLU A 137 -5.40 1.00 18.37
CA GLU A 137 -5.91 1.91 19.40
C GLU A 137 -5.08 3.20 19.52
N CYS A 138 -4.05 3.37 18.70
CA CYS A 138 -3.18 4.53 18.74
C CYS A 138 -3.80 5.73 18.01
N PRO A 139 -3.49 6.97 18.47
CA PRO A 139 -3.85 8.18 17.74
C PRO A 139 -3.01 8.32 16.46
N ALA A 140 -3.43 9.20 15.54
CA ALA A 140 -2.81 9.36 14.22
C ALA A 140 -1.29 9.64 14.27
N GLU A 141 -0.79 10.32 15.32
CA GLU A 141 0.65 10.60 15.48
C GLU A 141 1.47 9.35 15.85
N ALA A 142 0.82 8.22 16.13
CA ALA A 142 1.43 6.99 16.58
C ALA A 142 1.09 5.77 15.70
N ARG A 143 0.45 5.97 14.55
CA ARG A 143 0.16 4.94 13.53
C ARG A 143 0.06 5.57 12.14
N VAL A 144 -0.05 4.74 11.10
CA VAL A 144 -0.41 5.20 9.75
C VAL A 144 -1.83 5.78 9.70
N ASP A 145 -2.03 6.85 8.91
CA ASP A 145 -3.28 7.58 8.77
C ASP A 145 -3.34 8.40 7.46
N GLU A 146 -4.52 8.87 7.05
CA GLU A 146 -4.73 9.67 5.83
C GLU A 146 -3.90 10.95 5.78
N THR A 147 -3.49 11.46 6.95
CA THR A 147 -2.72 12.69 7.07
C THR A 147 -1.26 12.54 6.64
N ASP A 148 -0.78 11.31 6.41
CA ASP A 148 0.61 10.99 6.10
C ASP A 148 1.02 11.45 4.69
N ALA A 149 0.10 11.48 3.72
CA ALA A 149 0.38 11.90 2.35
C ALA A 149 -0.73 12.81 1.78
N ASN A 150 -0.57 13.25 0.53
CA ASN A 150 -1.65 13.92 -0.21
C ASN A 150 -2.74 12.94 -0.62
N TYR A 151 -2.39 11.67 -0.80
CA TYR A 151 -3.33 10.58 -1.05
C TYR A 151 -2.88 9.31 -0.32
N VAL A 152 -3.72 8.77 0.56
CA VAL A 152 -3.47 7.48 1.23
C VAL A 152 -4.51 6.44 0.83
N ASP A 153 -4.07 5.34 0.22
CA ASP A 153 -4.91 4.25 -0.27
C ASP A 153 -4.55 2.88 0.31
N PHE A 154 -5.33 2.41 1.28
CA PHE A 154 -5.08 1.16 1.99
C PHE A 154 -5.55 -0.05 1.20
N ILE A 155 -4.76 -1.13 1.27
CA ILE A 155 -5.18 -2.47 0.84
C ILE A 155 -5.31 -3.35 2.07
N HIS A 156 -6.52 -3.78 2.41
CA HIS A 156 -6.84 -4.62 3.55
C HIS A 156 -7.19 -6.04 3.10
N THR A 157 -6.45 -7.02 3.61
CA THR A 157 -6.61 -8.45 3.29
C THR A 157 -6.68 -9.36 4.51
N ASP A 158 -6.18 -8.91 5.67
CA ASP A 158 -6.26 -9.62 6.96
C ASP A 158 -6.62 -8.65 8.11
N SER A 159 -7.74 -7.94 7.94
CA SER A 159 -8.16 -6.84 8.80
C SER A 159 -9.00 -7.28 10.00
N GLY A 160 -8.89 -6.52 11.09
CA GLY A 160 -9.78 -6.62 12.24
C GLY A 160 -9.08 -7.05 13.52
N ARG A 161 -9.86 -7.58 14.48
CA ARG A 161 -9.30 -8.08 15.74
C ARG A 161 -8.57 -9.40 15.55
N LEU A 162 -7.55 -9.62 16.39
CA LEU A 162 -6.81 -10.89 16.51
C LEU A 162 -7.76 -12.09 16.39
N PRO A 163 -7.41 -13.09 15.56
CA PRO A 163 -6.06 -13.39 15.04
C PRO A 163 -5.56 -12.53 13.86
N ALA A 164 -6.39 -11.67 13.28
CA ALA A 164 -6.00 -10.76 12.18
C ALA A 164 -4.75 -9.91 12.50
N LEU A 165 -3.89 -9.72 11.50
CA LEU A 165 -2.61 -9.01 11.62
C LEU A 165 -2.66 -7.55 11.19
N SER A 166 -3.65 -7.13 10.40
CA SER A 166 -3.72 -5.76 9.89
C SER A 166 -4.76 -4.89 10.60
N MET A 167 -4.60 -3.59 10.42
CA MET A 167 -5.46 -2.60 11.05
C MET A 167 -6.93 -2.80 10.68
N ALA A 168 -7.81 -2.63 11.67
CA ALA A 168 -9.25 -2.75 11.45
C ALA A 168 -9.89 -1.47 10.87
N ALA A 169 -9.25 -0.33 11.10
CA ALA A 169 -9.87 0.98 10.95
C ALA A 169 -9.76 1.53 9.51
N ASN A 170 -10.85 2.16 9.04
CA ASN A 170 -10.89 2.97 7.82
C ASN A 170 -10.22 4.32 8.09
N VAL A 171 -8.93 4.43 7.81
CA VAL A 171 -8.12 5.61 8.12
C VAL A 171 -7.37 6.14 6.90
N GLY A 172 -7.77 5.73 5.70
CA GLY A 172 -7.27 6.26 4.44
C GLY A 172 -8.16 7.35 3.83
N ASP A 173 -7.69 7.93 2.72
CA ASP A 173 -8.60 8.59 1.78
C ASP A 173 -9.44 7.53 1.02
N ALA A 174 -8.83 6.39 0.73
CA ALA A 174 -9.49 5.22 0.18
C ALA A 174 -9.07 3.98 0.95
N ASP A 175 -10.03 3.20 1.44
CA ASP A 175 -9.77 1.92 2.11
C ASP A 175 -10.36 0.79 1.26
N PHE A 176 -9.52 -0.08 0.71
CA PHE A 176 -9.95 -1.20 -0.10
C PHE A 176 -9.92 -2.50 0.71
N TYR A 177 -11.09 -3.07 0.96
CA TYR A 177 -11.24 -4.39 1.60
C TYR A 177 -11.42 -5.43 0.51
N VAL A 178 -10.42 -6.31 0.39
CA VAL A 178 -10.42 -7.39 -0.60
C VAL A 178 -11.17 -8.58 -0.04
N ASN A 179 -12.18 -9.04 -0.77
CA ASN A 179 -13.21 -9.95 -0.28
C ASN A 179 -13.82 -9.33 0.99
N ASP A 180 -14.06 -10.11 2.03
CA ASP A 180 -14.51 -9.59 3.34
C ASP A 180 -13.40 -8.84 4.11
N GLY A 181 -12.23 -8.66 3.50
CA GLY A 181 -11.05 -8.08 4.12
C GLY A 181 -10.42 -8.94 5.20
N ARG A 182 -10.82 -10.21 5.32
CA ARG A 182 -10.31 -11.15 6.32
C ARG A 182 -9.85 -12.46 5.70
N HIS A 183 -10.71 -13.13 4.95
CA HIS A 183 -10.42 -14.41 4.35
C HIS A 183 -10.21 -14.28 2.85
N GLN A 184 -9.04 -14.70 2.41
CA GLN A 184 -8.62 -14.58 1.02
C GLN A 184 -8.72 -15.94 0.31
N PRO A 185 -9.36 -16.02 -0.88
CA PRO A 185 -9.46 -17.27 -1.64
C PRO A 185 -8.09 -17.92 -1.88
N GLY A 186 -7.99 -19.20 -1.56
CA GLY A 186 -6.74 -19.97 -1.64
C GLY A 186 -5.95 -20.05 -0.33
N CYS A 187 -6.36 -19.33 0.71
CA CYS A 187 -5.77 -19.48 2.05
C CYS A 187 -6.43 -20.62 2.86
N PRO A 188 -5.69 -21.30 3.75
CA PRO A 188 -6.21 -22.42 4.52
C PRO A 188 -7.42 -22.06 5.40
N THR A 189 -8.35 -23.01 5.53
CA THR A 189 -9.48 -22.93 6.48
C THR A 189 -9.32 -23.98 7.60
N PRO A 190 -9.52 -23.62 8.88
CA PRO A 190 -9.90 -22.29 9.39
C PRO A 190 -8.75 -21.28 9.23
N SER A 191 -9.09 -19.99 9.15
CA SER A 191 -8.21 -18.79 9.03
C SER A 191 -7.25 -18.63 10.21
N LEU A 192 -6.42 -19.64 10.45
CA LEU A 192 -5.36 -19.63 11.46
C LEU A 192 -4.01 -19.31 10.83
N ASP A 193 -3.91 -19.38 9.49
CA ASP A 193 -2.72 -18.98 8.73
C ASP A 193 -2.87 -17.55 8.23
N THR A 194 -2.88 -16.63 9.19
CA THR A 194 -2.98 -15.18 8.97
C THR A 194 -1.89 -14.67 8.05
N ASN A 195 -0.74 -15.36 7.97
CA ASN A 195 0.31 -15.02 7.01
C ASN A 195 -0.16 -15.14 5.56
N CYS A 196 -0.98 -16.14 5.20
CA CYS A 196 -1.49 -16.27 3.84
C CYS A 196 -2.41 -15.10 3.47
N GLU A 197 -3.33 -14.77 4.38
CA GLU A 197 -4.29 -13.67 4.21
C GLU A 197 -3.54 -12.34 4.15
N HIS A 198 -2.57 -12.14 5.04
CA HIS A 198 -1.73 -10.95 5.13
C HIS A 198 -0.83 -10.72 3.92
N GLN A 199 -0.30 -11.80 3.32
CA GLN A 199 0.52 -11.73 2.11
C GLN A 199 -0.30 -11.49 0.84
N ARG A 200 -1.63 -11.58 0.90
CA ARG A 200 -2.48 -11.30 -0.28
C ARG A 200 -2.36 -9.84 -0.72
N ALA A 201 -2.16 -8.89 0.19
CA ALA A 201 -2.05 -7.48 -0.16
C ALA A 201 -0.88 -7.19 -1.10
N VAL A 202 0.30 -7.79 -0.87
CA VAL A 202 1.45 -7.61 -1.76
C VAL A 202 1.24 -8.28 -3.12
N GLN A 203 0.51 -9.40 -3.16
CA GLN A 203 0.16 -10.08 -4.39
C GLN A 203 -0.80 -9.24 -5.24
N ILE A 204 -1.79 -8.60 -4.61
CA ILE A 204 -2.73 -7.70 -5.28
C ILE A 204 -2.02 -6.45 -5.77
N TRP A 205 -1.18 -5.83 -4.92
CA TRP A 205 -0.34 -4.70 -5.29
C TRP A 205 0.47 -4.99 -6.56
N VAL A 206 1.24 -6.08 -6.59
CA VAL A 206 2.04 -6.45 -7.78
C VAL A 206 1.15 -6.72 -8.99
N SER A 207 0.02 -7.43 -8.82
CA SER A 207 -0.88 -7.73 -9.94
C SER A 207 -1.56 -6.49 -10.53
N SER A 208 -1.76 -5.45 -9.72
CA SER A 208 -2.43 -4.21 -10.14
C SER A 208 -1.66 -3.42 -11.20
N PHE A 209 -0.36 -3.66 -11.35
CA PHE A 209 0.44 -3.06 -12.43
C PHE A 209 0.04 -3.61 -13.82
N ASP A 210 -0.40 -4.87 -13.88
CA ASP A 210 -0.75 -5.53 -15.13
C ASP A 210 -2.24 -5.36 -15.48
N ILE A 211 -3.13 -5.44 -14.49
CA ILE A 211 -4.58 -5.39 -14.67
C ILE A 211 -5.22 -4.50 -13.61
N SER A 212 -6.05 -3.56 -14.03
CA SER A 212 -6.85 -2.75 -13.11
C SER A 212 -7.97 -3.58 -12.49
N CYS A 213 -8.03 -3.57 -11.16
CA CYS A 213 -9.01 -4.30 -10.37
C CYS A 213 -9.98 -3.31 -9.77
N TYR A 214 -11.18 -3.21 -10.36
CA TYR A 214 -12.15 -2.22 -9.94
C TYR A 214 -12.84 -2.62 -8.64
N ALA A 215 -13.07 -1.63 -7.78
CA ALA A 215 -13.74 -1.82 -6.51
C ALA A 215 -15.00 -0.96 -6.40
N CYS A 216 -15.95 -1.44 -5.61
CA CYS A 216 -17.24 -0.81 -5.43
C CYS A 216 -17.28 0.00 -4.13
N PRO A 217 -17.66 1.29 -4.16
CA PRO A 217 -17.88 2.03 -2.93
C PRO A 217 -19.12 1.49 -2.23
N CYS A 218 -18.96 1.12 -0.96
CA CYS A 218 -20.03 0.51 -0.19
C CYS A 218 -19.87 0.78 1.31
N GLU A 219 -20.98 0.69 2.05
CA GLU A 219 -20.99 0.84 3.52
C GLU A 219 -20.50 -0.42 4.23
N SER A 220 -20.69 -1.60 3.62
CA SER A 220 -20.23 -2.88 4.17
C SER A 220 -20.01 -3.92 3.07
N TYR A 221 -19.22 -4.95 3.39
CA TYR A 221 -19.07 -6.10 2.49
C TYR A 221 -20.40 -6.85 2.29
N GLN A 222 -21.23 -6.92 3.33
CA GLN A 222 -22.54 -7.57 3.25
C GLN A 222 -23.47 -6.87 2.23
N ASP A 223 -23.36 -5.55 2.11
CA ASP A 223 -24.10 -4.79 1.10
C ASP A 223 -23.58 -5.07 -0.31
N LEU A 224 -22.29 -5.37 -0.48
CA LEU A 224 -21.74 -5.84 -1.76
C LEU A 224 -22.34 -7.19 -2.15
N GLU A 225 -22.31 -8.16 -1.24
CA GLU A 225 -22.89 -9.50 -1.49
C GLU A 225 -24.38 -9.43 -1.82
N ASN A 226 -25.11 -8.51 -1.19
CA ASN A 226 -26.54 -8.31 -1.40
C ASN A 226 -26.87 -7.44 -2.63
N GLY A 227 -25.87 -6.93 -3.35
CA GLY A 227 -26.06 -6.06 -4.51
C GLY A 227 -26.66 -4.68 -4.15
N LEU A 228 -26.41 -4.19 -2.94
CA LEU A 228 -26.94 -2.94 -2.39
C LEU A 228 -25.96 -1.75 -2.50
N CYS A 229 -24.73 -1.99 -2.94
CA CYS A 229 -23.75 -0.92 -3.17
C CYS A 229 -24.18 0.03 -4.30
N SER A 230 -23.50 1.17 -4.39
CA SER A 230 -23.72 2.10 -5.49
C SER A 230 -23.58 1.41 -6.85
N ASN A 231 -24.46 1.72 -7.81
CA ASN A 231 -24.48 1.14 -9.16
C ASN A 231 -23.19 1.37 -9.99
N ASN A 232 -22.18 2.04 -9.44
CA ASN A 232 -20.96 2.43 -10.14
C ASN A 232 -19.73 1.73 -9.54
N CYS A 233 -19.73 0.39 -9.55
CA CYS A 233 -18.64 -0.45 -9.04
C CYS A 233 -17.33 -0.39 -9.87
N ARG A 234 -17.14 0.63 -10.71
CA ARG A 234 -15.94 0.87 -11.52
C ARG A 234 -15.37 2.28 -11.33
N LEU A 235 -15.63 2.88 -10.16
CA LEU A 235 -15.19 4.24 -9.85
C LEU A 235 -13.70 4.33 -9.52
N ASN A 236 -13.13 3.30 -8.92
CA ASN A 236 -11.72 3.29 -8.52
C ASN A 236 -11.12 1.90 -8.71
N ALA A 237 -9.81 1.84 -8.92
CA ALA A 237 -9.06 0.59 -9.06
C ALA A 237 -8.11 0.43 -7.88
N ILE A 238 -8.07 -0.76 -7.27
CA ILE A 238 -7.12 -1.03 -6.17
C ILE A 238 -5.68 -1.09 -6.69
N GLY A 239 -4.72 -0.66 -5.87
CA GLY A 239 -3.29 -0.75 -6.17
C GLY A 239 -2.81 0.37 -7.09
N PHE A 240 -1.86 0.10 -7.98
CA PHE A 240 -1.07 1.11 -8.68
C PHE A 240 -1.90 2.22 -9.38
N TYR A 241 -3.01 1.85 -10.01
CA TYR A 241 -3.87 2.79 -10.74
C TYR A 241 -4.94 3.51 -9.89
N SER A 242 -4.94 3.32 -8.57
CA SER A 242 -5.90 3.99 -7.68
C SER A 242 -5.81 5.51 -7.76
N GLN A 243 -6.97 6.16 -7.68
CA GLN A 243 -7.10 7.62 -7.73
C GLN A 243 -7.75 8.14 -6.45
N LYS A 244 -7.31 9.33 -6.01
CA LYS A 244 -7.86 9.96 -4.81
C LYS A 244 -9.35 10.25 -5.00
N PRO A 245 -10.24 9.69 -4.16
CA PRO A 245 -11.65 10.01 -4.21
C PRO A 245 -11.90 11.43 -3.68
N ALA A 246 -13.03 12.03 -4.08
CA ALA A 246 -13.40 13.37 -3.63
C ALA A 246 -13.73 13.42 -2.11
N GLN A 247 -14.16 12.29 -1.56
CA GLN A 247 -14.45 12.10 -0.13
C GLN A 247 -13.84 10.78 0.31
N LYS A 248 -13.53 10.66 1.61
CA LYS A 248 -13.10 9.39 2.19
C LYS A 248 -14.10 8.29 1.84
N THR A 249 -13.62 7.20 1.28
CA THR A 249 -14.49 6.15 0.74
C THR A 249 -13.94 4.77 1.05
N THR A 250 -14.79 3.90 1.58
CA THR A 250 -14.51 2.47 1.71
C THR A 250 -14.97 1.75 0.45
N TYR A 251 -14.09 0.93 -0.09
CA TYR A 251 -14.31 0.14 -1.28
C TYR A 251 -14.20 -1.35 -0.97
N TYR A 252 -15.02 -2.14 -1.64
CA TYR A 252 -14.99 -3.59 -1.56
C TYR A 252 -14.86 -4.18 -2.96
N LEU A 253 -14.16 -5.31 -3.06
CA LEU A 253 -14.03 -6.07 -4.31
C LEU A 253 -13.79 -7.54 -4.02
N GLU A 254 -14.25 -8.41 -4.90
CA GLU A 254 -13.97 -9.85 -4.81
C GLU A 254 -12.77 -10.22 -5.69
N THR A 255 -11.98 -11.19 -5.24
CA THR A 255 -10.86 -11.76 -5.99
C THR A 255 -10.90 -13.28 -5.97
N THR A 256 -10.03 -13.94 -6.73
CA THR A 256 -9.90 -15.40 -6.80
C THR A 256 -8.58 -15.87 -6.19
N ASP A 257 -8.40 -17.19 -6.12
CA ASP A 257 -7.19 -17.84 -5.64
C ASP A 257 -6.05 -17.85 -6.67
N LYS A 258 -6.30 -17.45 -7.92
CA LYS A 258 -5.37 -17.60 -9.05
C LYS A 258 -5.12 -16.29 -9.76
N LYS A 259 -3.90 -16.14 -10.31
CA LYS A 259 -3.57 -15.00 -11.17
C LYS A 259 -4.30 -15.10 -12.53
N PRO A 260 -4.83 -14.00 -13.09
CA PRO A 260 -4.98 -12.70 -12.42
C PRO A 260 -6.07 -12.79 -11.33
N PHE A 261 -5.75 -12.30 -10.13
CA PHE A 261 -6.63 -12.46 -8.96
C PHE A 261 -7.98 -11.77 -9.16
N CYS A 262 -8.01 -10.70 -9.94
CA CYS A 262 -9.20 -9.90 -10.15
C CYS A 262 -10.09 -10.51 -11.22
N VAL A 263 -11.38 -10.63 -10.89
CA VAL A 263 -12.44 -10.97 -11.83
C VAL A 263 -12.83 -9.72 -12.63
N GLN A 264 -12.97 -9.87 -13.96
CA GLN A 264 -13.34 -8.77 -14.88
C GLN A 264 -14.86 -8.66 -15.07
#